data_AF-A0A1N6H0I2-F1
#
_entry.id   AF-A0A1N6H0I2-F1
#
_cell.length_a   1.000
_cell.length_b   1.000
_cell.length_c   1.000
_cell.angle_alpha   90.00
_cell.angle_beta   90.00
_cell.angle_gamma   90.00
#
_symmetry.space_group_name_H-M   'P 1'
#
loop_
_entity.id
_entity.type
_entity.pdbx_description
1 polymer ?
#
loop_
_entity_poly.entity_id
_entity_poly.type
_entity_poly.pdbx_seq_one_letter_code
_entity_poly.pdbx_strand_id
1 'polypeptide(L)' 'MQTATKHAASEHHHMAAAHHAAAAHHHLEAAHHHDVGEHEAAKKHAETAHEHGEHAHKAAATAHEHSSK' A
#
# COMPACT_ATOMS: atom_id res chain seq x y z
N MET A 1 31.84 3.07 15.85
CA MET A 1 30.58 2.31 15.77
C MET A 1 29.58 3.18 15.05
N GLN A 2 29.30 2.90 13.77
CA GLN A 2 28.28 3.65 13.02
C GLN A 2 26.93 3.32 13.64
N THR A 3 26.32 4.31 14.26
CA THR A 3 24.97 4.24 14.79
C THR A 3 24.06 3.80 13.67
N ALA A 4 23.31 2.71 13.88
CA ALA A 4 22.25 2.27 12.99
C ALA A 4 21.21 3.38 12.87
N THR A 5 21.43 4.31 11.94
CA THR A 5 20.36 5.09 11.33
C THR A 5 19.49 4.07 10.62
N LYS A 6 18.42 3.62 11.27
CA LYS A 6 17.25 3.12 10.54
C LYS A 6 16.94 4.24 9.56
N HIS A 7 17.33 4.06 8.29
CA HIS A 7 17.17 5.11 7.29
C HIS A 7 15.66 5.38 7.25
N ALA A 8 15.23 6.64 7.39
CA ALA A 8 13.81 6.99 7.28
C ALA A 8 13.21 6.39 5.99
N ALA A 9 14.02 6.30 4.92
CA ALA A 9 13.71 5.58 3.71
C ALA A 9 13.28 4.12 3.91
N SER A 10 13.95 3.34 4.78
CA SER A 10 13.57 1.96 5.10
C SER A 10 12.21 1.87 5.77
N GLU A 11 11.89 2.77 6.70
CA GLU A 11 10.57 2.82 7.35
C GLU A 11 9.48 3.14 6.33
N HIS A 12 9.72 4.12 5.44
CA HIS A 12 8.81 4.44 4.34
C HIS A 12 8.66 3.29 3.33
N HIS A 13 9.71 2.52 3.04
CA HIS A 13 9.61 1.30 2.23
C HIS A 13 8.74 0.23 2.89
N HIS A 14 8.89 0.00 4.21
CA HIS A 14 8.06 -0.95 4.94
C HIS A 14 6.59 -0.50 4.97
N MET A 15 6.32 0.79 5.17
CA MET A 15 4.95 1.33 5.08
C MET A 15 4.36 1.15 3.68
N ALA A 16 5.13 1.48 2.63
CA ALA A 16 4.69 1.29 1.26
C ALA A 16 4.34 -0.18 0.98
N ALA A 17 5.19 -1.11 1.41
CA ALA A 17 4.94 -2.54 1.28
C ALA A 17 3.68 -2.99 2.04
N ALA A 18 3.48 -2.51 3.27
CA ALA A 18 2.29 -2.83 4.06
C ALA A 18 1.00 -2.33 3.38
N HIS A 19 1.00 -1.09 2.88
CA HIS A 19 -0.13 -0.56 2.13
C HIS A 19 -0.36 -1.30 0.81
N HIS A 20 0.69 -1.66 0.07
CA HIS A 20 0.56 -2.50 -1.13
C HIS A 20 -0.03 -3.89 -0.82
N ALA A 21 0.37 -4.51 0.29
CA ALA A 21 -0.18 -5.80 0.72
C ALA A 21 -1.68 -5.68 1.05
N ALA A 22 -2.07 -4.62 1.76
CA ALA A 22 -3.48 -4.34 2.06
C ALA A 22 -4.29 -4.06 0.78
N ALA A 23 -3.75 -3.26 -0.15
CA ALA A 23 -4.38 -3.01 -1.44
C ALA A 23 -4.56 -4.30 -2.25
N ALA A 24 -3.54 -5.16 -2.30
CA ALA A 24 -3.63 -6.45 -2.97
C ALA A 24 -4.69 -7.35 -2.35
N HIS A 25 -4.77 -7.42 -1.01
CA HIS A 25 -5.83 -8.15 -0.32
C HIS A 25 -7.22 -7.65 -0.72
N HIS A 26 -7.44 -6.34 -0.68
CA HIS A 26 -8.73 -5.77 -1.05
C HIS A 26 -9.03 -5.93 -2.54
N HIS A 27 -8.04 -5.92 -3.44
CA HIS A 27 -8.27 -6.27 -4.85
C HIS A 27 -8.76 -7.72 -5.02
N LEU A 28 -8.21 -8.65 -4.23
CA LEU A 28 -8.67 -10.05 -4.25
C LEU A 28 -10.09 -10.19 -3.71
N GLU A 29 -10.42 -9.50 -2.61
CA GLU A 29 -11.79 -9.46 -2.07
C GLU A 29 -12.77 -8.80 -3.06
N ALA A 30 -12.37 -7.70 -3.70
CA ALA A 30 -13.18 -7.04 -4.71
C ALA A 30 -13.48 -7.98 -5.88
N ALA A 31 -12.47 -8.70 -6.37
CA ALA A 31 -12.63 -9.69 -7.43
C ALA A 31 -13.57 -10.83 -7.00
N HIS A 32 -13.40 -11.36 -5.79
CA HIS A 32 -14.28 -12.38 -5.23
C HIS A 32 -15.74 -11.90 -5.15
N HIS A 33 -15.98 -10.74 -4.52
CA HIS A 33 -17.32 -10.17 -4.41
C HIS A 33 -17.94 -9.84 -5.77
N HIS A 34 -17.11 -9.42 -6.74
CA HIS A 34 -17.58 -9.17 -8.10
C HIS A 34 -18.02 -10.47 -8.80
N ASP A 35 -17.31 -11.59 -8.59
CA ASP A 35 -17.65 -12.89 -9.16
C ASP A 35 -18.95 -13.48 -8.58
N VAL A 36 -19.20 -13.29 -7.28
CA VAL A 36 -20.43 -13.76 -6.62
C VAL A 36 -21.62 -12.79 -6.76
N GLY A 37 -21.46 -11.69 -7.52
CA GLY A 37 -22.51 -10.72 -7.81
C GLY A 37 -22.75 -9.66 -6.72
N GLU A 38 -21.91 -9.60 -5.69
CA GLU A 38 -21.94 -8.61 -4.61
C GLU A 38 -21.21 -7.31 -5.03
N HIS A 39 -21.73 -6.64 -6.06
CA HIS A 39 -21.06 -5.49 -6.68
C HIS A 39 -20.80 -4.31 -5.73
N GLU A 40 -21.67 -4.08 -4.74
CA GLU A 40 -21.47 -2.98 -3.77
C GLU A 40 -20.31 -3.27 -2.80
N ALA A 41 -20.17 -4.52 -2.37
CA ALA A 41 -19.00 -4.95 -1.59
C ALA A 41 -17.74 -4.88 -2.44
N ALA A 42 -17.81 -5.33 -3.70
CA ALA A 42 -16.70 -5.27 -4.64
C ALA A 42 -16.20 -3.82 -4.86
N LYS A 43 -17.11 -2.86 -5.04
CA LYS A 43 -16.78 -1.43 -5.16
C LYS A 43 -16.07 -0.92 -3.92
N LYS A 44 -16.61 -1.21 -2.73
CA LYS A 44 -16.01 -0.77 -1.47
C LYS A 44 -14.58 -1.29 -1.33
N HIS A 45 -14.36 -2.57 -1.61
CA HIS A 45 -13.02 -3.16 -1.58
C HIS A 45 -12.11 -2.54 -2.65
N ALA A 46 -12.62 -2.27 -3.86
CA ALA A 46 -11.84 -1.59 -4.89
C ALA A 46 -11.45 -0.15 -4.51
N GLU A 47 -12.35 0.60 -3.88
CA GLU A 47 -12.07 1.94 -3.35
C GLU A 47 -11.03 1.90 -2.24
N THR A 48 -11.19 1.00 -1.27
CA THR A 48 -10.19 0.84 -0.18
C THR A 48 -8.84 0.37 -0.72
N ALA A 49 -8.82 -0.50 -1.74
CA ALA A 49 -7.59 -0.89 -2.41
C ALA A 49 -6.90 0.30 -3.09
N HIS A 50 -7.69 1.18 -3.72
CA HIS A 50 -7.19 2.41 -4.32
C HIS A 50 -6.55 3.35 -3.29
N GLU A 51 -7.25 3.61 -2.18
CA GLU A 51 -6.73 4.45 -1.09
C GLU A 51 -5.42 3.89 -0.50
N HIS A 52 -5.35 2.57 -0.29
CA HIS A 52 -4.10 1.93 0.13
C HIS A 52 -3.01 2.06 -0.95
N GLY A 53 -3.34 1.93 -2.23
CA GLY A 53 -2.40 2.13 -3.33
C GLY A 53 -1.82 3.56 -3.36
N GLU A 54 -2.64 4.58 -3.14
CA GLU A 54 -2.21 5.97 -3.06
C GLU A 54 -1.29 6.21 -1.86
N HIS A 55 -1.64 5.69 -0.69
CA HIS A 55 -0.79 5.76 0.51
C HIS A 55 0.54 5.04 0.29
N ALA A 56 0.52 3.87 -0.35
CA ALA A 56 1.72 3.12 -0.67
C ALA A 56 2.63 3.90 -1.62
N HIS A 57 2.05 4.48 -2.68
CA HIS A 57 2.78 5.27 -3.65
C HIS A 57 3.42 6.51 -2.99
N LYS A 58 2.66 7.22 -2.15
CA LYS A 58 3.17 8.37 -1.39
C LYS A 58 4.32 7.97 -0.48
N ALA A 59 4.18 6.87 0.26
CA ALA A 59 5.25 6.36 1.12
C ALA A 59 6.49 5.96 0.32
N ALA A 60 6.31 5.30 -0.84
CA ALA A 60 7.42 4.94 -1.73
C ALA A 60 8.13 6.18 -2.31
N ALA A 61 7.38 7.21 -2.71
CA ALA A 61 7.94 8.48 -3.19
C ALA A 61 8.78 9.16 -2.10
N THR A 62 8.25 9.25 -0.87
CA THR A 62 8.98 9.80 0.27
C THR A 62 10.22 8.97 0.61
N ALA A 63 10.13 7.62 0.56
CA ALA A 63 11.30 6.75 0.71
C ALA A 63 12.38 7.06 -0.33
N HIS A 64 11.98 7.25 -1.59
CA HIS A 64 12.87 7.57 -2.69
C HIS A 64 13.55 8.93 -2.50
N GLU A 65 12.81 9.96 -2.10
CA GLU A 65 13.37 11.28 -1.77
C GLU A 65 14.38 11.20 -0.61
N HIS A 66 14.08 10.44 0.44
CA HIS A 66 14.99 10.26 1.58
C HIS A 66 16.20 9.37 1.25
N SER A 67 16.09 8.48 0.27
CA SER A 67 17.20 7.65 -0.22
C SER A 67 18.12 8.41 -1.19
N SER A 68 17.65 9.53 -1.73
CA SER A 68 18.37 10.36 -2.70
C SER A 68 19.19 11.49 -2.05
N LYS A 69 19.18 11.57 -0.71
CA LYS A 69 19.95 12.52 0.12
C LYS A 69 21.01 11.78 0.91
#